data_AF-A0A379B1W5-F1
#
_entry.id   AF-A0A379B1W5-F1
#
_cell.length_a   1.000
_cell.length_b   1.000
_cell.length_c   1.000
_cell.angle_alpha   90.00
_cell.angle_beta   90.00
_cell.angle_gamma   90.00
#
_symmetry.space_group_name_H-M   'P 1'
#
loop_
_entity.id
_entity.type
_entity.pdbx_description
1 polymer ?
#
loop_
_entity_poly.entity_id
_entity_poly.type
_entity_poly.pdbx_seq_one_letter_code
_entity_poly.pdbx_strand_id
1 'polypeptide(L)'
;MLYGDFFKDVIFVNADAHPTMHIMKEEFHGALAMVSHSLHSPVLYLATAGVLSAWLLYVKLPHLPAKIAQAFRPVYVLFENKYYLDALYFNVFAKGTRALGTFFWKVGDTAIIDNGIVNGSAKLVGAIAAQVRKAQTGFIYTYAAAMVFGVLVLLGMTFWGLFR
;
A
#
# COMPACT_ATOMS: atom_id res chain seq x y z
N MET A 1 12.21 -4.81 -42.52
CA MET A 1 11.87 -6.19 -42.07
C MET A 1 10.63 -6.67 -42.79
N LEU A 2 9.49 -5.98 -42.72
CA LEU A 2 8.29 -6.35 -43.49
C LEU A 2 8.41 -6.05 -45.00
N TYR A 3 9.14 -4.99 -45.37
CA TYR A 3 9.46 -4.64 -46.75
C TYR A 3 10.95 -4.93 -47.00
N GLY A 4 11.24 -5.75 -48.02
CA GLY A 4 12.58 -6.26 -48.37
C GLY A 4 12.61 -7.79 -48.50
N ASP A 5 13.74 -8.36 -48.94
CA ASP A 5 13.86 -9.80 -49.20
C ASP A 5 14.01 -10.66 -47.92
N PHE A 6 14.22 -10.03 -46.76
CA PHE A 6 14.55 -10.73 -45.51
C PHE A 6 13.45 -11.67 -44.98
N PHE A 7 12.17 -11.33 -45.19
CA PHE A 7 11.01 -12.17 -44.81
C PHE A 7 10.12 -12.51 -46.01
N LYS A 8 10.67 -12.44 -47.22
CA LYS A 8 9.95 -12.81 -48.44
C LYS A 8 9.49 -14.27 -48.33
N ASP A 9 8.23 -14.53 -48.64
CA ASP A 9 7.56 -15.84 -48.62
C ASP A 9 7.28 -16.47 -47.23
N VAL A 10 7.67 -15.81 -46.14
CA VAL A 10 7.33 -16.25 -44.76
C VAL A 10 6.13 -15.49 -44.20
N ILE A 11 6.00 -14.21 -44.53
CA ILE A 11 4.92 -13.35 -44.04
C ILE A 11 4.04 -12.93 -45.21
N PHE A 12 2.77 -13.34 -45.18
CA PHE A 12 1.75 -12.97 -46.15
C PHE A 12 0.87 -11.87 -45.56
N VAL A 13 0.92 -10.67 -46.14
CA VAL A 13 0.07 -9.55 -45.74
C VAL A 13 -1.04 -9.38 -46.78
N ASN A 14 -2.29 -9.58 -46.37
CA ASN A 14 -3.45 -9.27 -47.21
C ASN A 14 -3.62 -7.74 -47.25
N ALA A 15 -3.31 -7.16 -48.41
CA ALA A 15 -3.28 -5.73 -48.62
C ALA A 15 -4.68 -5.10 -48.76
N ASP A 16 -5.69 -5.89 -49.17
CA ASP A 16 -7.08 -5.46 -49.28
C ASP A 16 -7.75 -5.28 -47.91
N ALA A 17 -7.38 -6.10 -46.93
CA ALA A 17 -7.87 -6.01 -45.56
C ALA A 17 -7.15 -4.91 -44.73
N HIS A 18 -5.95 -4.48 -45.14
CA HIS A 18 -5.10 -3.56 -44.39
C HIS A 18 -4.51 -2.46 -45.27
N PRO A 19 -5.32 -1.45 -45.68
CA PRO A 19 -4.89 -0.40 -46.61
C PRO A 19 -3.74 0.47 -46.07
N THR A 20 -3.56 0.54 -44.74
CA THR A 20 -2.45 1.27 -44.08
C THR A 20 -1.07 0.70 -44.41
N MET A 21 -1.00 -0.56 -44.85
CA MET A 21 0.25 -1.23 -45.23
C MET A 21 0.78 -0.74 -46.59
N HIS A 22 -0.05 -0.11 -47.41
CA HIS A 22 0.40 0.55 -48.64
C HIS A 22 1.09 1.88 -48.33
N ILE A 23 0.47 2.70 -47.47
CA ILE A 23 1.01 4.01 -47.07
C ILE A 23 2.34 3.83 -46.33
N MET A 24 2.45 2.84 -45.45
CA MET A 24 3.69 2.55 -44.72
C MET A 24 4.83 2.09 -45.64
N LYS A 25 4.52 1.49 -46.80
CA LYS A 25 5.52 1.07 -47.78
C LYS A 25 6.13 2.27 -48.52
N GLU A 26 5.34 3.32 -48.77
CA GLU A 26 5.79 4.53 -49.45
C GLU A 26 6.75 5.36 -48.58
N GLU A 27 6.52 5.40 -47.27
CA GLU A 27 7.38 6.10 -46.31
C GLU A 27 8.63 5.30 -45.90
N PHE A 28 8.66 3.99 -46.14
CA PHE A 28 9.76 3.11 -45.74
C PHE A 28 10.86 3.05 -46.81
N HIS A 29 11.88 3.90 -46.65
CA HIS A 29 13.00 4.03 -47.58
C HIS A 29 14.15 3.02 -47.34
N GLY A 30 13.95 2.01 -46.49
CA GLY A 30 14.94 0.99 -46.15
C GLY A 30 15.86 1.35 -44.97
N ALA A 31 16.60 0.34 -44.47
CA ALA A 31 17.42 0.49 -43.25
C ALA A 31 18.57 1.49 -43.43
N LEU A 32 19.25 1.50 -44.59
CA LEU A 32 20.34 2.43 -44.86
C LEU A 32 19.84 3.88 -44.97
N ALA A 33 18.64 4.10 -45.52
CA ALA A 33 18.03 5.42 -45.57
C ALA A 33 17.62 5.92 -44.18
N MET A 34 17.20 5.03 -43.28
CA MET A 34 16.96 5.40 -41.88
C MET A 34 18.26 5.81 -41.17
N VAL A 35 19.35 5.10 -41.41
CA VAL A 35 20.67 5.43 -40.83
C VAL A 35 21.16 6.79 -41.35
N SER A 36 21.08 7.03 -42.66
CA SER A 36 21.48 8.33 -43.22
C SER A 36 20.59 9.47 -42.73
N HIS A 37 19.29 9.23 -42.58
CA HIS A 37 18.37 10.22 -42.00
C HIS A 37 18.70 10.53 -40.53
N SER A 38 19.08 9.51 -39.76
CA SER A 38 19.52 9.67 -38.36
C SER A 38 20.74 10.61 -38.24
N LEU A 39 21.65 10.59 -39.21
CA LEU A 39 22.83 11.48 -39.24
C LEU A 39 22.46 12.96 -39.30
N HIS A 40 21.32 13.30 -39.90
CA HIS A 40 20.83 14.67 -40.01
C HIS A 40 19.72 14.99 -39.01
N SER A 41 19.40 14.04 -38.12
CA SER A 41 18.34 14.22 -37.13
C SER A 41 18.77 15.16 -36.00
N PRO A 42 17.90 16.08 -35.56
CA PRO A 42 18.18 16.94 -34.40
C PRO A 42 18.44 16.12 -33.12
N VAL A 43 17.89 14.92 -33.02
CA VAL A 43 18.11 14.01 -31.88
C VAL A 43 19.60 13.64 -31.76
N LEU A 44 20.24 13.30 -32.88
CA LEU A 44 21.66 12.94 -32.88
C LEU A 44 22.54 14.12 -32.47
N TYR A 45 22.22 15.31 -32.97
CA TYR A 45 22.97 16.53 -32.62
C TYR A 45 22.81 16.90 -31.15
N LEU A 46 21.60 16.84 -30.59
CA LEU A 46 21.37 17.13 -29.18
C LEU A 46 22.05 16.10 -28.26
N ALA A 47 21.99 14.82 -28.61
CA ALA A 47 22.68 13.76 -27.86
C ALA A 47 24.19 13.97 -27.89
N THR A 48 24.76 14.23 -29.07
CA THR A 48 26.20 14.49 -29.23
C THR A 48 26.62 15.74 -28.47
N ALA A 49 25.84 16.83 -28.55
CA ALA A 49 26.08 18.06 -27.79
C ALA A 49 26.04 17.81 -26.27
N GLY A 50 25.13 16.96 -25.79
CA GLY A 50 25.06 16.56 -24.38
C GLY A 50 26.33 15.83 -23.93
N VAL A 51 26.80 14.86 -24.71
CA VAL A 51 28.03 14.11 -24.41
C VAL A 51 29.26 15.02 -24.43
N LEU A 52 29.39 15.88 -25.44
CA LEU A 52 30.50 16.83 -25.55
C LEU A 52 30.48 17.84 -24.39
N SER A 53 29.29 18.32 -24.00
CA SER A 53 29.13 19.23 -22.86
C SER A 53 29.55 18.56 -21.55
N ALA A 54 29.14 17.30 -21.33
CA ALA A 54 29.55 16.54 -20.16
C ALA A 54 31.07 16.29 -20.15
N TRP A 55 31.66 15.89 -21.28
CA TRP A 55 33.11 15.71 -21.38
C TRP A 55 33.87 17.02 -21.10
N LEU A 56 33.43 18.14 -21.66
CA LEU A 56 34.05 19.44 -21.43
C LEU A 56 33.96 19.85 -19.95
N LEU A 57 32.80 19.69 -19.32
CA LEU A 57 32.56 20.09 -17.94
C LEU A 57 33.25 19.20 -16.91
N TYR A 58 33.36 17.89 -17.16
CA TYR A 58 33.91 16.94 -16.18
C TYR A 58 35.36 16.52 -16.45
N VAL A 59 35.83 16.57 -17.70
CA VAL A 59 37.22 16.17 -18.06
C VAL A 59 38.11 17.38 -18.31
N LYS A 60 37.66 18.38 -19.09
CA LYS A 60 38.51 19.52 -19.46
C LYS A 60 38.47 20.67 -18.46
N LEU A 61 37.30 21.01 -17.92
CA LEU A 61 37.09 22.20 -17.09
C LEU A 61 36.28 21.87 -15.81
N PRO A 62 36.85 21.05 -14.90
CA PRO A 62 36.15 20.54 -13.70
C PRO A 62 35.74 21.60 -12.67
N HIS A 63 36.24 22.84 -12.80
CA HIS A 63 35.87 23.95 -11.92
C HIS A 63 34.54 24.63 -12.32
N LEU A 64 34.05 24.42 -13.55
CA LEU A 64 32.80 25.02 -14.04
C LEU A 64 31.54 24.42 -13.42
N PRO A 65 31.39 23.09 -13.25
CA PRO A 65 30.22 22.50 -12.60
C PRO A 65 29.92 23.08 -11.21
N ALA A 66 30.96 23.27 -10.40
CA ALA A 66 30.81 23.85 -9.06
C ALA A 66 30.30 25.30 -9.11
N LYS A 67 30.78 26.11 -10.06
CA LYS A 67 30.30 27.48 -10.25
C LYS A 67 28.85 27.53 -10.73
N ILE A 68 28.48 26.64 -11.67
CA ILE A 68 27.11 26.52 -12.18
C ILE A 68 26.16 26.07 -11.05
N ALA A 69 26.56 25.10 -10.24
CA ALA A 69 25.81 24.63 -9.08
C ALA A 69 25.62 25.75 -8.03
N GLN A 70 26.63 26.59 -7.80
CA GLN A 70 26.49 27.75 -6.91
C GLN A 70 25.55 28.82 -7.46
N ALA A 71 25.61 29.10 -8.77
CA ALA A 71 24.73 30.08 -9.41
C ALA A 71 23.26 29.64 -9.41
N PHE A 72 22.99 28.35 -9.63
CA PHE A 72 21.64 27.76 -9.66
C PHE A 72 21.35 26.90 -8.43
N ARG A 73 21.88 27.29 -7.27
CA ARG A 73 21.81 26.52 -6.03
C ARG A 73 20.39 26.02 -5.68
N PRO A 74 19.31 26.82 -5.79
CA PRO A 74 17.97 26.33 -5.47
C PRO A 74 17.53 25.15 -6.33
N VAL A 75 17.83 25.20 -7.63
CA VAL A 75 17.47 24.14 -8.59
C VAL A 75 18.39 22.94 -8.43
N TYR A 76 19.68 23.18 -8.21
CA TYR A 76 20.66 22.12 -7.94
C TYR A 76 20.27 21.32 -6.70
N VAL A 77 19.96 22.00 -5.59
CA VAL A 77 19.52 21.36 -4.34
C VAL A 77 18.21 20.59 -4.53
N LEU A 78 17.28 21.08 -5.37
CA LEU A 78 16.05 20.35 -5.67
C LEU A 78 16.33 19.01 -6.37
N PHE A 79 17.18 19.01 -7.39
CA PHE A 79 17.56 17.78 -8.11
C PHE A 79 18.43 16.86 -7.25
N GLU A 80 19.34 17.42 -6.45
CA GLU A 80 20.18 16.68 -5.50
C GLU A 80 19.33 15.94 -4.45
N ASN A 81 18.27 16.59 -3.95
CA ASN A 81 17.32 15.97 -3.03
C ASN A 81 16.22 15.16 -3.74
N LYS A 82 16.39 14.81 -5.02
CA LYS A 82 15.43 14.02 -5.82
C LYS A 82 13.99 14.57 -5.72
N TYR A 83 13.85 15.89 -5.83
CA TYR A 83 12.57 16.59 -5.69
C TYR A 83 11.88 16.42 -4.33
N TYR A 84 12.62 15.99 -3.29
CA TYR A 84 12.10 15.68 -1.96
C TYR A 84 11.03 14.58 -1.92
N LEU A 85 10.84 13.83 -3.01
CA LEU A 85 9.82 12.78 -3.09
C LEU A 85 10.12 11.64 -2.11
N ASP A 86 11.40 11.25 -1.98
CA ASP A 86 11.84 10.25 -1.00
C ASP A 86 11.51 10.73 0.43
N ALA A 87 11.84 11.99 0.75
CA ALA A 87 11.60 12.56 2.08
C ALA A 87 10.11 12.63 2.42
N LEU A 88 9.26 13.01 1.44
CA LEU A 88 7.81 13.00 1.58
C LEU A 88 7.30 11.58 1.84
N TYR A 89 7.77 10.60 1.06
CA TYR A 89 7.34 9.21 1.18
C TYR A 89 7.66 8.64 2.57
N PHE A 90 8.90 8.76 3.02
CA PHE A 90 9.30 8.22 4.32
C PHE A 90 8.68 8.98 5.49
N ASN A 91 8.61 10.31 5.43
CA ASN A 91 8.14 11.08 6.58
C ASN A 91 6.62 11.16 6.70
N VAL A 92 5.91 11.20 5.58
CA VAL A 92 4.45 11.33 5.59
C VAL A 92 3.79 9.97 5.45
N PHE A 93 4.07 9.26 4.37
CA PHE A 93 3.35 8.02 4.06
C PHE A 93 3.79 6.87 4.95
N ALA A 94 5.09 6.56 5.03
CA ALA A 94 5.57 5.41 5.79
C ALA A 94 5.36 5.58 7.31
N LYS A 95 5.66 6.75 7.87
CA LYS A 95 5.39 7.03 9.28
C LYS A 95 3.88 7.12 9.56
N GLY A 96 3.11 7.74 8.67
CA GLY A 96 1.67 7.88 8.81
C GLY A 96 0.94 6.54 8.84
N THR A 97 1.24 5.64 7.90
CA THR A 97 0.64 4.30 7.85
C THR A 97 1.04 3.46 9.06
N ARG A 98 2.31 3.53 9.49
CA ARG A 98 2.78 2.84 10.70
C ARG A 98 2.10 3.34 11.97
N ALA A 99 1.92 4.66 12.10
CA ALA A 99 1.22 5.25 13.23
C ALA A 99 -0.27 4.85 13.24
N LEU A 100 -0.94 4.90 12.09
CA LEU A 100 -2.31 4.42 11.94
C LEU A 100 -2.45 2.94 12.31
N GLY A 101 -1.57 2.08 11.80
CA GLY A 101 -1.59 0.65 12.16
C GLY A 101 -1.37 0.42 13.65
N THR A 102 -0.44 1.16 14.26
CA THR A 102 -0.19 1.09 15.72
C THR A 102 -1.39 1.57 16.53
N PHE A 103 -2.09 2.61 16.05
CA PHE A 103 -3.30 3.11 16.68
C PHE A 103 -4.42 2.07 16.65
N PHE A 104 -4.72 1.49 15.48
CA PHE A 104 -5.76 0.45 15.36
C PHE A 104 -5.43 -0.78 16.20
N TRP A 105 -4.16 -1.20 16.25
CA TRP A 105 -3.75 -2.32 17.09
C TRP A 105 -3.93 -2.02 18.59
N LYS A 106 -3.34 -0.92 19.08
CA LYS A 106 -3.37 -0.64 20.53
C LYS A 106 -4.75 -0.22 21.03
N VAL A 107 -5.46 0.59 20.27
CA VAL A 107 -6.77 1.13 20.69
C VAL A 107 -7.89 0.17 20.33
N GLY A 108 -7.89 -0.37 19.12
CA GLY A 108 -8.94 -1.29 18.67
C GLY A 108 -8.84 -2.62 19.39
N ASP A 109 -7.73 -3.33 19.18
CA ASP A 109 -7.59 -4.71 19.62
C ASP A 109 -7.31 -4.79 21.13
N THR A 110 -6.18 -4.22 21.57
CA THR A 110 -5.74 -4.39 22.96
C THR A 110 -6.64 -3.67 23.97
N ALA A 111 -7.11 -2.45 23.68
CA ALA A 111 -7.89 -1.69 24.65
C ALA A 111 -9.37 -2.09 24.66
N ILE A 112 -10.01 -2.18 23.49
CA ILE A 112 -11.47 -2.43 23.42
C ILE A 112 -11.76 -3.93 23.50
N ILE A 113 -11.11 -4.75 22.68
CA ILE A 113 -11.43 -6.19 22.61
C ILE A 113 -10.87 -6.92 23.82
N ASP A 114 -9.55 -6.92 23.99
CA ASP A 114 -8.91 -7.71 25.04
C ASP A 114 -9.25 -7.16 26.44
N ASN A 115 -8.96 -5.88 26.68
CA ASN A 115 -9.12 -5.31 28.02
C ASN A 115 -10.56 -4.93 28.34
N GLY A 116 -11.32 -4.45 27.36
CA GLY A 116 -12.72 -4.07 27.53
C GLY A 116 -13.63 -5.29 27.59
N ILE A 117 -13.79 -5.98 26.46
CA ILE A 117 -14.81 -7.03 26.32
C ILE A 117 -14.37 -8.32 27.02
N VAL A 118 -13.19 -8.85 26.70
CA VAL A 118 -12.78 -10.18 27.18
C VAL A 118 -12.45 -10.15 28.67
N ASN A 119 -11.46 -9.35 29.07
CA ASN A 119 -11.05 -9.23 30.47
C ASN A 119 -12.12 -8.58 31.35
N GLY A 120 -12.89 -7.63 30.81
CA GLY A 120 -14.02 -7.03 31.53
C GLY A 120 -15.11 -8.05 31.83
N SER A 121 -15.48 -8.89 30.85
CA SER A 121 -16.47 -9.96 31.05
C SER A 121 -15.97 -11.00 32.04
N ALA A 122 -14.71 -11.41 31.93
CA ALA A 122 -14.11 -12.36 32.89
C ALA A 122 -14.10 -11.80 34.32
N LYS A 123 -13.76 -10.52 34.50
CA LYS A 123 -13.79 -9.85 35.80
C LYS A 123 -15.22 -9.74 36.35
N LEU A 124 -16.20 -9.44 35.50
CA LEU A 124 -17.61 -9.36 35.91
C LEU A 124 -18.12 -10.72 36.40
N VAL A 125 -17.89 -11.78 35.62
CA VAL A 125 -18.27 -13.15 36.01
C VAL A 125 -17.56 -13.55 37.30
N GLY A 126 -16.26 -13.25 37.42
CA GLY A 126 -15.50 -13.50 38.65
C GLY A 126 -16.05 -12.74 39.86
N ALA A 127 -16.47 -11.49 39.68
CA ALA A 127 -17.06 -10.68 40.74
C ALA A 127 -18.42 -11.24 41.18
N ILE A 128 -19.28 -11.64 40.24
CA ILE A 128 -20.57 -12.28 40.53
C ILE A 128 -20.34 -13.58 41.29
N ALA A 129 -19.45 -14.44 40.78
CA ALA A 129 -19.10 -15.71 41.42
C ALA A 129 -18.55 -15.50 42.85
N ALA A 130 -17.75 -14.46 43.07
CA ALA A 130 -17.24 -14.12 44.40
C ALA A 130 -18.35 -13.72 45.38
N GLN A 131 -19.40 -13.01 44.92
CA GLN A 131 -20.55 -12.69 45.76
C GLN A 131 -21.44 -13.92 46.01
N VAL A 132 -21.71 -14.72 44.97
CA VAL A 132 -22.47 -15.98 45.10
C VAL A 132 -21.78 -16.93 46.10
N ARG A 133 -20.45 -17.00 46.06
CA ARG A 133 -19.67 -17.80 47.02
C ARG A 133 -19.89 -17.36 48.47
N LYS A 134 -20.10 -16.08 48.75
CA LYS A 134 -20.40 -15.60 50.12
C LYS A 134 -21.78 -16.03 50.61
N ALA A 135 -22.73 -16.28 49.69
CA ALA A 135 -24.03 -16.83 50.06
C ALA A 135 -23.94 -18.30 50.51
N GLN A 136 -22.84 -19.00 50.20
CA GLN A 136 -22.55 -20.31 50.77
C GLN A 136 -21.85 -20.17 52.12
N THR A 137 -22.63 -20.15 53.20
CA THR A 137 -22.16 -19.96 54.58
C THR A 137 -21.63 -21.23 55.25
N GLY A 138 -21.89 -22.41 54.67
CA GLY A 138 -21.47 -23.71 55.21
C GLY A 138 -22.33 -24.24 56.37
N PHE A 139 -23.34 -23.48 56.81
CA PHE A 139 -24.23 -23.90 57.89
C PHE A 139 -25.44 -24.69 57.38
N ILE A 140 -25.73 -25.84 57.99
CA ILE A 140 -26.82 -26.75 57.58
C ILE A 140 -28.20 -26.07 57.64
N TYR A 141 -28.44 -25.22 58.66
CA TYR A 141 -29.73 -24.53 58.84
C TYR A 141 -30.08 -23.60 57.67
N THR A 142 -29.09 -22.90 57.10
CA THR A 142 -29.28 -22.03 55.93
C THR A 142 -29.66 -22.83 54.68
N TYR A 143 -29.10 -24.02 54.51
CA TYR A 143 -29.48 -24.90 53.39
C TYR A 143 -30.89 -25.46 53.55
N ALA A 144 -31.25 -25.91 54.76
CA ALA A 144 -32.60 -26.41 55.03
C ALA A 144 -33.67 -25.33 54.79
N ALA A 145 -33.43 -24.10 55.23
CA ALA A 145 -34.31 -22.96 54.97
C ALA A 145 -34.44 -22.66 53.47
N ALA A 146 -33.34 -22.68 52.72
CA ALA A 146 -33.35 -22.48 51.27
C ALA A 146 -34.14 -23.58 50.52
N MET A 147 -34.05 -24.84 50.96
CA MET A 147 -34.82 -25.94 50.38
C MET A 147 -36.33 -25.76 50.60
N VAL A 148 -36.76 -25.47 51.84
CA VAL A 148 -38.18 -25.22 52.14
C VAL A 148 -38.71 -24.03 51.35
N PHE A 149 -37.94 -22.93 51.29
CA PHE A 149 -38.28 -21.77 50.49
C PHE A 149 -38.43 -22.12 49.00
N GLY A 150 -37.50 -22.91 48.44
CA GLY A 150 -37.56 -23.37 47.05
C GLY A 150 -38.81 -24.19 46.74
N VAL A 151 -39.22 -25.10 47.63
CA VAL A 151 -40.46 -25.88 47.47
C VAL A 151 -41.69 -24.97 47.51
N LEU A 152 -41.74 -24.02 48.45
CA LEU A 152 -42.86 -23.07 48.54
C LEU A 152 -42.98 -22.19 47.28
N VAL A 153 -41.85 -21.72 46.72
CA VAL A 153 -41.83 -20.96 45.47
C VAL A 153 -42.34 -21.81 44.31
N LEU A 154 -41.87 -23.05 44.15
CA LEU A 154 -42.32 -23.94 43.08
C LEU A 154 -43.81 -24.25 43.17
N LEU A 155 -44.32 -24.53 44.38
CA LEU A 155 -45.75 -24.74 44.61
C LEU A 155 -46.55 -23.48 44.29
N GLY A 156 -46.08 -22.31 44.73
CA GLY A 156 -46.73 -21.03 44.45
C GLY A 156 -46.79 -20.71 42.95
N MET A 157 -45.68 -20.89 42.22
CA MET A 157 -45.63 -20.72 40.76
C MET A 157 -46.58 -21.68 40.03
N THR A 158 -46.69 -22.93 40.52
CA THR A 158 -47.61 -23.93 39.95
C THR A 158 -49.07 -23.54 40.20
N PHE A 159 -49.39 -23.07 41.41
CA PHE A 159 -50.73 -22.67 41.81
C PHE A 159 -51.21 -21.41 41.08
N TRP A 160 -50.30 -20.47 40.81
CA TRP A 160 -50.59 -19.24 40.04
C TRP A 160 -50.63 -19.46 38.52
N GLY A 161 -50.44 -20.69 38.04
CA GLY A 161 -50.54 -21.04 36.63
C GLY A 161 -49.36 -20.61 35.76
N LEU A 162 -48.20 -20.29 36.35
CA LEU A 162 -47.00 -19.85 35.61
C LEU A 162 -46.37 -20.95 34.72
N PHE A 163 -46.80 -22.20 34.87
CA PHE A 163 -46.35 -23.37 34.11
C PHE A 163 -47.41 -23.93 33.12
N ARG A 164 -48.48 -23.19 32.84
CA ARG A 164 -49.47 -23.52 31.79
C ARG A 164 -49.28 -22.67 30.55
#